data_AF-B4IQN3-F1
#
_entry.id   AF-B4IQN3-F1
#
_cell.length_a   1.000
_cell.length_b   1.000
_cell.length_c   1.000
_cell.angle_alpha   90.00
_cell.angle_beta   90.00
_cell.angle_gamma   90.00
#
_symmetry.space_group_name_H-M   'P 1'
#
loop_
_entity.id
_entity.type
_entity.pdbx_description
1 polymer ?
#
loop_
_entity_poly.entity_id
_entity_poly.type
_entity_poly.pdbx_seq_one_letter_code
_entity_poly.pdbx_strand_id
1 'polypeptide(L)'
;MDLIGCPNAPDDFVVARTCAEQLYGMCETLWKPDLEPDQLFEVIAQSIVNAFDRDAMSGWGATVYIIEKDKITERTLKTRMD
;
A
#
# COMPACT_ATOMS: atom_id res chain seq x y z
N MET A 1 -2.60 -3.90 13.48
CA MET A 1 -2.33 -4.22 14.91
C MET A 1 -1.41 -3.15 15.44
N ASP A 2 -1.68 -2.59 16.61
CA ASP A 2 -0.77 -1.64 17.25
C ASP A 2 0.38 -2.35 17.98
N LEU A 3 1.27 -1.57 18.62
CA LEU A 3 2.44 -2.11 19.33
C LEU A 3 2.12 -2.90 20.60
N ILE A 4 0.89 -2.86 21.10
CA ILE A 4 0.42 -3.58 22.29
C ILE A 4 -0.60 -4.68 21.98
N GLY A 5 -0.84 -4.95 20.70
CA GLY A 5 -1.63 -6.09 20.24
C GLY A 5 -3.10 -5.79 19.93
N CYS A 6 -3.52 -4.51 19.88
CA CYS A 6 -4.89 -4.17 19.47
C CYS A 6 -5.10 -4.51 17.98
N PRO A 7 -5.99 -5.45 17.62
CA PRO A 7 -6.25 -5.78 16.23
C PRO A 7 -7.05 -4.68 15.54
N ASN A 8 -6.77 -4.47 14.26
CA ASN A 8 -7.60 -3.66 13.36
C ASN A 8 -7.81 -4.49 12.09
N ALA A 9 -9.07 -4.82 11.79
CA ALA A 9 -9.46 -5.72 10.71
C ALA A 9 -10.66 -5.13 9.94
N PRO A 10 -10.45 -4.05 9.18
CA PRO A 10 -11.48 -3.49 8.32
C PRO A 10 -11.58 -4.28 7.01
N ASP A 11 -12.66 -4.09 6.26
CA ASP A 11 -12.93 -4.77 4.99
C ASP A 11 -12.15 -4.18 3.80
N ASP A 12 -11.55 -3.00 3.96
CA ASP A 12 -10.92 -2.22 2.91
C ASP A 12 -9.39 -2.36 2.87
N PHE A 13 -8.67 -1.65 3.73
CA PHE A 13 -7.22 -1.60 3.76
C PHE A 13 -6.66 -1.32 5.16
N VAL A 14 -5.40 -1.67 5.34
CA VAL A 14 -4.62 -1.34 6.55
C VAL A 14 -3.28 -0.76 6.15
N VAL A 15 -2.81 0.24 6.89
CA VAL A 15 -1.52 0.90 6.68
C VAL A 15 -0.76 0.98 8.01
N ALA A 16 0.56 1.08 7.94
CA ALA A 16 1.43 1.11 9.12
C ALA A 16 2.76 1.81 8.80
N ARG A 17 3.56 2.04 9.85
CA ARG A 17 4.91 2.65 9.81
C ARG A 17 4.88 4.15 9.52
N THR A 18 6.01 4.70 9.09
CA THR A 18 6.31 6.15 9.11
C THR A 18 5.48 6.95 8.13
N CYS A 19 5.10 6.39 6.98
CA CYS A 19 4.24 7.02 5.99
C CYS A 19 2.74 6.66 6.12
N ALA A 20 2.30 6.12 7.27
CA ALA A 20 0.93 5.66 7.45
C ALA A 20 -0.11 6.76 7.24
N GLU A 21 0.14 7.98 7.72
CA GLU A 21 -0.76 9.13 7.57
C GLU A 21 -0.96 9.51 6.09
N GLN A 22 0.12 9.51 5.31
CA GLN A 22 0.09 9.78 3.87
C GLN A 22 -0.64 8.64 3.13
N LEU A 23 -0.36 7.39 3.50
CA LEU A 23 -1.01 6.22 2.92
C LEU A 23 -2.51 6.19 3.22
N TYR A 24 -2.95 6.58 4.41
CA TYR A 24 -4.38 6.71 4.71
C TYR A 24 -5.08 7.63 3.72
N GLY A 25 -4.54 8.83 3.48
CA GLY A 25 -5.13 9.78 2.53
C GLY A 25 -5.15 9.24 1.09
N MET A 26 -4.08 8.56 0.67
CA MET A 26 -3.99 8.01 -0.69
C MET A 26 -4.93 6.82 -0.89
N CYS A 27 -4.93 5.86 0.03
CA CYS A 27 -5.78 4.68 -0.04
C CYS A 27 -7.26 5.05 0.03
N GLU A 28 -7.66 5.98 0.91
CA GLU A 28 -9.05 6.45 1.00
C GLU A 28 -9.54 7.07 -0.32
N THR A 29 -8.65 7.72 -1.07
CA THR A 29 -8.99 8.38 -2.33
C THR A 29 -9.07 7.40 -3.50
N LEU A 30 -8.17 6.41 -3.54
CA LEU A 30 -7.97 5.57 -4.71
C LEU A 30 -8.64 4.20 -4.60
N TRP A 31 -8.77 3.67 -3.39
CA TRP A 31 -9.35 2.35 -3.16
C TRP A 31 -10.85 2.34 -3.41
N LYS A 32 -11.32 1.20 -3.92
CA LYS A 32 -12.74 0.90 -4.13
C LYS A 32 -12.97 -0.59 -3.83
N PRO A 33 -14.18 -0.98 -3.43
CA PRO A 33 -14.53 -2.40 -3.34
C PRO A 33 -14.44 -3.06 -4.72
N ASP A 34 -14.21 -4.39 -4.70
CA ASP A 34 -14.26 -5.27 -5.88
C ASP A 34 -13.28 -4.89 -7.02
N LEU A 35 -12.09 -4.41 -6.68
CA LEU A 35 -11.01 -4.20 -7.65
C LEU A 35 -10.44 -5.54 -8.14
N GLU A 36 -10.32 -5.69 -9.45
CA GLU A 36 -9.61 -6.81 -10.05
C GLU A 36 -8.10 -6.75 -9.71
N PRO A 37 -7.36 -7.89 -9.74
CA PRO A 37 -5.96 -7.94 -9.30
C PRO A 37 -5.04 -6.89 -9.93
N ASP A 38 -5.17 -6.64 -11.24
CA ASP A 38 -4.38 -5.62 -11.92
C ASP A 38 -4.80 -4.19 -11.52
N GLN A 39 -6.09 -3.96 -11.27
CA GLN A 39 -6.57 -2.66 -10.79
C GLN A 39 -6.09 -2.39 -9.36
N LEU A 40 -6.14 -3.41 -8.50
CA LEU A 40 -5.62 -3.33 -7.14
C LEU A 40 -4.11 -3.04 -7.15
N PHE A 41 -3.36 -3.67 -8.06
CA PHE A 41 -1.94 -3.36 -8.26
C PHE A 41 -1.72 -1.88 -8.62
N GLU A 42 -2.48 -1.33 -9.57
CA GLU A 42 -2.36 0.08 -9.93
C GLU A 42 -2.70 1.01 -8.76
N VAL A 43 -3.77 0.69 -8.00
CA VAL A 43 -4.18 1.48 -6.84
C VAL A 43 -3.08 1.49 -5.76
N ILE A 44 -2.52 0.35 -5.39
CA ILE A 44 -1.47 0.30 -4.37
C ILE A 44 -0.16 0.91 -4.88
N ALA A 45 0.18 0.73 -6.17
CA ALA A 45 1.38 1.31 -6.75
C ALA A 45 1.31 2.84 -6.73
N GLN A 46 0.19 3.43 -7.15
CA GLN A 46 -0.02 4.87 -7.08
C GLN A 46 -0.04 5.38 -5.63
N SER A 47 -0.68 4.64 -4.72
CA SER A 47 -0.72 5.03 -3.30
C SER A 47 0.66 5.10 -2.67
N ILE A 48 1.50 4.08 -2.93
CA ILE A 48 2.86 4.00 -2.41
C ILE A 48 3.74 5.11 -3.00
N VAL A 49 3.74 5.29 -4.33
CA VAL A 49 4.59 6.29 -5.00
C VAL A 49 4.31 7.69 -4.47
N ASN A 50 3.03 8.06 -4.33
CA ASN A 50 2.65 9.38 -3.84
C ASN A 50 2.91 9.56 -2.33
N ALA A 51 2.75 8.51 -1.53
CA ALA A 51 3.02 8.59 -0.09
C ALA A 51 4.53 8.70 0.20
N PHE A 52 5.36 7.94 -0.52
CA PHE A 52 6.82 7.95 -0.35
C PHE A 52 7.41 9.31 -0.70
N ASP A 53 6.90 9.98 -1.74
CA ASP A 53 7.30 11.34 -2.12
C ASP A 53 6.99 12.42 -1.05
N ARG A 54 6.39 12.03 0.08
CA ARG A 54 6.00 12.91 1.19
C ARG A 54 6.52 12.46 2.55
N ASP A 55 7.28 11.36 2.63
CA ASP A 55 7.90 10.87 3.86
C ASP A 55 9.41 10.66 3.67
N ALA A 56 10.24 11.38 4.42
CA ALA A 56 11.70 11.25 4.32
C ALA A 56 12.23 9.91 4.85
N MET A 57 11.41 9.12 5.57
CA MET A 57 11.79 7.83 6.14
C MET A 57 11.34 6.62 5.30
N SER A 58 10.55 6.83 4.24
CA SER A 58 10.02 5.78 3.36
C SER A 58 10.32 6.10 1.90
N GLY A 59 10.80 5.12 1.13
CA GLY A 59 11.20 5.37 -0.26
C GLY A 59 12.04 4.24 -0.83
N TRP A 60 12.79 4.54 -1.89
CA TRP A 60 13.81 3.66 -2.48
C TRP A 60 13.27 2.33 -3.04
N GLY A 61 12.06 2.40 -3.58
CA GLY A 61 11.36 1.28 -4.19
C GLY A 61 10.40 0.59 -3.24
N ALA A 62 9.58 -0.30 -3.79
CA ALA A 62 8.70 -1.15 -3.01
C ALA A 62 8.55 -2.50 -3.71
N THR A 63 8.24 -3.54 -2.93
CA THR A 63 7.82 -4.83 -3.47
C THR A 63 6.34 -5.02 -3.17
N VAL A 64 5.55 -5.23 -4.22
CA VAL A 64 4.11 -5.44 -4.12
C VAL A 64 3.81 -6.91 -4.37
N TYR A 65 3.07 -7.51 -3.46
CA TYR A 65 2.56 -8.88 -3.56
C TYR A 65 1.04 -8.81 -3.75
N ILE A 66 0.55 -9.29 -4.89
CA ILE A 66 -0.87 -9.51 -5.13
C ILE A 66 -1.16 -11.00 -4.88
N ILE A 67 -2.05 -11.29 -3.94
CA ILE A 67 -2.35 -12.64 -3.48
C ILE A 67 -3.74 -13.02 -3.99
N GLU A 68 -3.80 -14.02 -4.84
CA GLU A 68 -5.03 -14.64 -5.32
C GLU A 68 -5.14 -16.06 -4.73
N LYS A 69 -6.26 -16.74 -4.96
CA LYS A 69 -6.52 -18.08 -4.38
C LYS A 69 -5.49 -19.13 -4.81
N ASP A 70 -5.00 -19.03 -6.05
CA ASP A 70 -4.18 -20.04 -6.72
C ASP A 70 -2.75 -19.58 -7.01
N LYS A 71 -2.44 -18.29 -6.85
CA LYS A 71 -1.12 -17.73 -7.18
C LYS A 71 -0.79 -16.47 -6.36
N ILE A 72 0.50 -16.14 -6.35
CA ILE A 72 1.03 -14.88 -5.83
C ILE A 72 1.80 -14.20 -6.95
N THR A 73 1.46 -12.94 -7.24
CA THR A 73 2.18 -12.11 -8.21
C THR A 73 3.06 -11.13 -7.46
N GLU A 74 4.37 -11.18 -7.68
CA GLU A 74 5.35 -10.25 -7.11
C GLU A 74 5.78 -9.23 -8.17
N ARG A 75 5.74 -7.94 -7.81
CA ARG A 75 6.19 -6.84 -8.68
C ARG A 75 7.03 -5.84 -7.88
N THR A 76 8.22 -5.53 -8.38
CA THR A 76 9.06 -4.46 -7.83
C THR A 76 8.69 -3.12 -8.45
N LEU A 77 8.34 -2.16 -7.61
CA LEU A 77 8.09 -0.77 -7.98
C LEU A 77 9.37 0.05 -7.84
N LYS A 78 9.67 0.84 -8.87
CA LYS A 78 10.69 1.88 -8.80
C LYS A 78 10.02 3.17 -8.32
N THR A 79 10.47 3.68 -7.19
CA THR A 79 10.08 5.01 -6.70
C THR A 79 11.27 5.96 -6.78
N ARG A 80 11.11 7.19 -6.31
CA ARG A 80 12.21 8.13 -6.18
C ARG A 80 13.30 7.57 -5.24
N MET A 81 14.56 7.91 -5.55
CA MET A 81 15.78 7.46 -4.86
C MET A 81 16.57 8.66 -4.30
N ASP A 82 15.88 9.60 -3.68
CA ASP A 82 16.44 10.75 -2.98
C ASP A 82 16.51 10.54 -1.46
#